data_AF-A0AAD8PKL8-F1
#
_entry.id   AF-A0AAD8PKL8-F1
#
_cell.length_a   1.000
_cell.length_b   1.000
_cell.length_c   1.000
_cell.angle_alpha   90.00
_cell.angle_beta   90.00
_cell.angle_gamma   90.00
#
_symmetry.space_group_name_H-M   'P 1'
#
loop_
_entity.id
_entity.type
_entity.pdbx_description
1 polymer ?
#
loop_
_entity_poly.entity_id
_entity_poly.type
_entity_poly.pdbx_seq_one_letter_code
_entity_poly.pdbx_strand_id
1 'polypeptide(L)'
;MLIKIGRAANVQRRMQQWTKQCSYEIEVLRYYPYLPGASAASGEQPRMTPHVHRVERLIHIELAGLGLHAGPINCAGCNQVHREWFEVQTSKKGIGAVDEVIRRWVDWDETQS
;
A
#
# COMPACT_ATOMS: atom_id res chain seq x y z
N MET A 1 -8.69 12.38 1.97
CA MET A 1 -7.24 12.23 1.78
C MET A 1 -7.03 11.16 0.73
N LEU A 2 -6.10 11.37 -0.21
CA LEU A 2 -5.72 10.36 -1.18
C LEU A 2 -4.55 9.54 -0.65
N ILE A 3 -4.69 8.22 -0.72
CA ILE A 3 -3.62 7.28 -0.38
C ILE A 3 -3.28 6.44 -1.60
N LYS A 4 -2.00 6.12 -1.75
CA LYS A 4 -1.52 5.18 -2.76
C LYS A 4 -1.20 3.86 -2.11
N ILE A 5 -1.65 2.76 -2.70
CA ILE A 5 -1.31 1.41 -2.25
C ILE A 5 -0.55 0.69 -3.36
N GLY A 6 0.69 0.29 -3.09
CA GLY A 6 1.48 -0.47 -4.05
C GLY A 6 2.66 -1.17 -3.39
N ARG A 7 3.18 -2.18 -4.08
CA ARG A 7 4.32 -2.98 -3.65
C ARG A 7 5.65 -2.36 -4.08
N ALA A 8 6.68 -2.62 -3.29
CA ALA A 8 8.06 -2.31 -3.65
C ALA A 8 9.02 -3.27 -2.94
N ALA A 9 10.02 -3.76 -3.65
CA ALA A 9 11.14 -4.48 -3.03
C ALA A 9 12.06 -3.54 -2.22
N ASN A 10 12.13 -2.26 -2.62
CA ASN A 10 12.86 -1.23 -1.92
C ASN A 10 12.01 0.05 -1.89
N VAL A 11 11.37 0.31 -0.75
CA VAL A 11 10.45 1.43 -0.56
C VAL A 11 11.16 2.76 -0.78
N GLN A 12 12.34 2.95 -0.20
CA GLN A 12 13.10 4.20 -0.34
C GLN A 12 13.40 4.53 -1.82
N ARG A 13 13.89 3.56 -2.59
CA ARG A 13 14.15 3.74 -4.03
C ARG A 13 12.86 4.05 -4.79
N ARG A 14 11.77 3.36 -4.46
CA ARG A 14 10.46 3.60 -5.09
C ARG A 14 9.95 5.01 -4.81
N MET A 15 10.11 5.50 -3.57
CA MET A 15 9.73 6.87 -3.21
C MET A 15 10.52 7.91 -4.00
N GLN A 16 11.85 7.74 -4.09
CA GLN A 16 12.69 8.65 -4.90
C GLN A 16 12.30 8.67 -6.38
N GLN A 17 11.94 7.51 -6.96
CA GLN A 17 11.44 7.44 -8.33
C GLN A 17 10.12 8.19 -8.49
N TRP A 18 9.20 8.06 -7.54
CA TRP A 18 7.93 8.76 -7.57
C TRP A 18 8.08 10.27 -7.51
N THR A 19 8.91 10.76 -6.59
CA THR A 19 9.24 12.20 -6.49
C THR A 19 9.84 12.71 -7.80
N LYS A 20 10.73 11.94 -8.44
CA LYS A 20 11.38 12.34 -9.70
C LYS A 20 10.49 12.23 -10.95
N GLN A 21 9.67 11.18 -11.05
CA GLN A 21 8.93 10.86 -12.27
C GLN A 21 7.54 11.46 -12.29
N CYS A 22 6.87 11.51 -11.15
CA CYS A 22 5.46 11.88 -11.08
C CYS A 22 5.24 13.25 -10.43
N SER A 23 6.31 13.86 -9.90
CA SER A 23 6.30 15.17 -9.22
C SER A 23 5.31 15.27 -8.07
N TYR A 24 4.98 14.14 -7.44
CA TYR A 24 4.18 14.10 -6.22
C TYR A 24 5.11 14.16 -5.00
N GLU A 25 4.75 15.01 -4.04
CA GLU A 25 5.25 14.91 -2.68
C GLU A 25 4.43 13.82 -1.97
N ILE A 26 5.08 12.69 -1.65
CA ILE A 26 4.42 11.52 -1.05
C ILE A 26 5.11 11.19 0.25
N GLU A 27 4.32 11.02 1.30
CA GLU A 27 4.77 10.49 2.58
C GLU A 27 4.41 9.00 2.70
N VAL A 28 5.34 8.19 3.20
CA VAL A 28 5.07 6.78 3.49
C VAL A 28 4.32 6.69 4.82
N LEU A 29 3.05 6.28 4.77
CA LEU A 29 2.26 6.09 5.99
C LEU A 29 2.66 4.81 6.74
N ARG A 30 2.69 3.66 6.04
CA ARG A 30 2.98 2.34 6.60
C ARG A 30 3.58 1.41 5.54
N TYR A 31 4.32 0.41 5.98
CA TYR A 31 4.74 -0.74 5.17
C TYR A 31 4.23 -2.03 5.81
N TYR A 32 3.98 -3.04 4.97
CA TYR A 32 3.53 -4.37 5.38
C TYR A 32 4.41 -5.43 4.73
N PRO A 33 4.58 -6.61 5.35
CA PRO A 33 4.10 -6.97 6.69
C PRO A 33 4.73 -6.10 7.80
N TYR A 34 3.93 -5.70 8.79
CA TYR A 34 4.39 -4.90 9.92
C TYR A 34 4.85 -5.83 11.03
N LEU A 35 6.15 -5.83 11.32
CA LEU A 35 6.67 -6.49 12.51
C LEU A 35 6.48 -5.57 13.72
N PRO A 36 5.82 -6.03 14.80
CA PRO A 36 5.83 -5.32 16.07
C PRO A 36 7.27 -5.09 16.54
N GLY A 37 7.52 -3.98 17.25
CA GLY A 37 8.88 -3.61 17.67
C GLY A 37 9.64 -4.67 18.47
N ALA A 38 8.93 -5.58 19.15
CA ALA A 38 9.52 -6.74 19.82
C ALA A 38 10.14 -7.74 18.83
N SER A 39 9.47 -8.04 17.71
CA SER A 39 9.97 -8.94 16.66
C SER A 39 11.14 -8.34 15.90
N ALA A 40 11.14 -7.01 15.68
CA ALA A 40 12.28 -6.29 15.11
C ALA A 40 13.51 -6.33 16.03
N ALA A 41 13.32 -6.27 17.35
CA ALA A 41 14.40 -6.40 18.33
C ALA A 41 15.00 -7.81 18.40
N SER A 42 14.22 -8.83 18.03
CA SER A 42 14.69 -10.22 17.86
C SER A 42 15.46 -10.46 16.56
N GLY A 43 15.65 -9.43 15.73
CA GLY A 43 16.35 -9.55 14.45
C GLY A 43 15.51 -10.15 13.32
N GLU A 44 14.22 -10.38 13.54
CA GLU A 44 13.31 -10.87 12.52
C GLU A 44 13.11 -9.77 11.47
N GLN A 45 13.40 -10.06 10.21
CA GLN A 45 13.20 -9.14 9.10
C GLN A 45 11.80 -9.36 8.52
N PRO A 46 11.05 -8.30 8.16
CA PRO A 46 9.77 -8.47 7.47
C PRO A 46 10.02 -9.25 6.18
N ARG A 47 9.45 -10.46 6.10
CA ARG A 47 9.55 -11.27 4.88
C ARG A 47 8.77 -10.61 3.76
N MET A 48 9.29 -10.70 2.54
CA MET A 48 8.48 -10.35 1.38
C MET A 48 7.33 -11.35 1.27
N THR A 49 6.12 -10.81 1.07
CA THR A 49 4.90 -11.56 0.79
C THR A 49 5.12 -12.45 -0.44
N PRO A 50 5.14 -13.79 -0.32
CA PRO A 50 5.40 -14.71 -1.42
C PRO A 50 4.57 -14.42 -2.66
N HIS A 51 3.28 -14.10 -2.47
CA HIS A 51 2.38 -13.75 -3.57
C HIS A 51 2.05 -12.25 -3.60
N VAL A 52 3.05 -11.38 -3.42
CA VAL A 52 2.88 -9.91 -3.34
C VAL A 52 1.99 -9.31 -4.43
N HIS A 53 2.08 -9.79 -5.68
CA HIS A 53 1.24 -9.31 -6.79
C HIS A 53 -0.23 -9.67 -6.59
N ARG A 54 -0.50 -10.89 -6.10
CA ARG A 54 -1.86 -11.36 -5.83
C ARG A 54 -2.44 -10.61 -4.63
N VAL A 55 -1.66 -10.46 -3.56
CA VAL A 55 -2.07 -9.73 -2.35
C VAL A 55 -2.40 -8.27 -2.67
N GLU A 56 -1.52 -7.57 -3.39
CA GLU A 56 -1.79 -6.19 -3.81
C GLU A 56 -3.09 -6.09 -4.63
N ARG A 57 -3.28 -7.03 -5.58
CA ARG A 57 -4.48 -7.04 -6.42
C ARG A 57 -5.76 -7.27 -5.60
N LEU A 58 -5.72 -8.17 -4.62
CA LEU A 58 -6.86 -8.47 -3.75
C LEU A 58 -7.23 -7.25 -2.87
N ILE A 59 -6.21 -6.58 -2.31
CA ILE A 59 -6.40 -5.32 -1.56
C ILE A 59 -7.07 -4.27 -2.45
N HIS A 60 -6.59 -4.07 -3.68
CA HIS A 60 -7.18 -3.09 -4.60
C HIS A 60 -8.63 -3.43 -4.95
N ILE A 61 -8.94 -4.70 -5.19
CA ILE A 61 -10.31 -5.16 -5.48
C ILE A 61 -11.23 -4.86 -4.30
N GLU A 62 -10.81 -5.21 -3.10
CA GLU A 62 -11.66 -5.04 -1.92
C GLU A 62 -11.90 -3.57 -1.60
N LEU A 63 -10.85 -2.73 -1.60
CA LEU A 63 -11.01 -1.30 -1.37
C LEU A 63 -11.86 -0.61 -2.45
N ALA A 64 -11.76 -1.08 -3.70
CA ALA A 64 -12.65 -0.63 -4.77
C ALA A 64 -14.10 -1.08 -4.53
N GLY A 65 -14.32 -2.30 -4.04
CA GLY A 65 -15.64 -2.81 -3.65
C GLY A 65 -16.27 -2.02 -2.50
N LEU A 66 -15.45 -1.44 -1.62
CA LEU A 66 -15.88 -0.51 -0.57
C LEU A 66 -16.15 0.92 -1.10
N GLY A 67 -16.00 1.17 -2.40
CA GLY A 67 -16.19 2.48 -3.01
C GLY A 67 -15.07 3.49 -2.72
N LEU A 68 -13.91 3.03 -2.22
CA LEU A 68 -12.79 3.90 -1.86
C LEU A 68 -11.86 4.18 -3.05
N HIS A 69 -12.06 3.56 -4.21
CA HIS A 69 -11.19 3.75 -5.37
C HIS A 69 -11.38 5.15 -5.97
N ALA A 70 -10.31 5.93 -6.05
CA ALA A 70 -10.35 7.33 -6.51
C ALA A 70 -10.51 7.49 -8.04
N GLY A 71 -10.58 6.38 -8.77
CA GLY A 71 -10.65 6.37 -10.23
C GLY A 71 -9.28 6.44 -10.90
N PRO A 72 -9.23 6.41 -12.24
CA PRO A 72 -8.00 6.65 -12.99
C PRO A 72 -7.55 8.09 -12.83
N ILE A 73 -6.36 8.30 -12.25
CA ILE A 73 -5.75 9.62 -12.11
C ILE A 73 -4.70 9.80 -13.23
N ASN A 74 -4.92 10.79 -14.09
CA ASN A 74 -3.93 11.18 -15.10
C ASN A 74 -2.76 11.90 -14.41
N CYS A 75 -1.57 11.31 -14.46
CA CYS A 75 -0.39 11.89 -13.85
C CYS A 75 0.25 12.94 -14.75
N ALA A 76 0.32 14.19 -14.27
CA ALA A 76 0.98 15.27 -15.01
C ALA A 76 2.51 15.08 -15.14
N GLY A 77 3.16 14.39 -14.19
CA GLY A 77 4.61 14.18 -14.23
C GLY A 77 5.06 13.09 -15.21
N CYS A 78 4.42 11.91 -15.18
CA CYS A 78 4.84 10.77 -15.99
C CYS A 78 3.95 10.51 -17.22
N ASN A 79 2.87 11.29 -17.38
CA ASN A 79 1.89 11.17 -18.46
C ASN A 79 1.22 9.78 -18.58
N GLN A 80 1.19 9.03 -17.47
CA GLN A 80 0.53 7.73 -17.36
C GLN A 80 -0.72 7.82 -16.47
N VAL A 81 -1.60 6.83 -16.59
CA VAL A 81 -2.81 6.72 -15.77
C VAL A 81 -2.53 5.87 -14.53
N HIS A 82 -2.65 6.47 -13.35
CA HIS A 82 -2.49 5.79 -12.07
C HIS A 82 -3.85 5.27 -11.57
N ARG A 83 -3.95 3.98 -11.27
CA ARG A 83 -5.18 3.31 -10.79
C ARG A 83 -5.05 2.77 -9.36
N GLU A 84 -3.98 3.13 -8.69
CA GLU A 84 -3.60 2.58 -7.39
C GLU A 84 -3.86 3.61 -6.27
N TRP A 85 -4.82 4.51 -6.50
CA TRP A 85 -5.18 5.61 -5.60
C TRP A 85 -6.56 5.40 -5.00
N PHE A 86 -6.66 5.67 -3.71
CA PHE A 86 -7.87 5.47 -2.93
C PHE A 86 -8.19 6.73 -2.14
N GLU A 87 -9.45 7.14 -2.16
CA GLU A 87 -9.97 8.26 -1.38
C GLU A 87 -10.48 7.77 -0.04
N VAL A 88 -9.91 8.29 1.03
CA VAL A 88 -10.17 7.85 2.40
C VAL A 88 -10.47 9.05 3.28
N GLN A 89 -11.40 8.87 4.22
CA GLN A 89 -11.66 9.87 5.25
C GLN A 89 -10.42 10.05 6.13
N THR A 90 -10.09 11.30 6.47
CA THR A 90 -8.96 11.64 7.37
C THR A 90 -9.17 11.20 8.82
N SER A 91 -10.28 10.53 9.13
CA SER A 91 -10.59 10.02 10.45
C SER A 91 -9.80 8.73 10.75
N LYS A 92 -9.54 8.48 12.05
CA LYS A 92 -8.94 7.21 12.51
C LYS A 92 -9.73 5.99 12.01
N LYS A 93 -11.05 6.11 11.91
CA LYS A 93 -11.93 5.06 11.39
C LYS A 93 -11.69 4.79 9.91
N GLY A 94 -11.55 5.83 9.09
CA GLY A 94 -11.26 5.70 7.66
C GLY A 94 -9.91 5.03 7.42
N ILE A 95 -8.87 5.48 8.10
CA ILE A 95 -7.53 4.89 8.01
C ILE A 95 -7.53 3.44 8.54
N GLY A 96 -8.23 3.19 9.65
CA GLY A 96 -8.35 1.86 10.24
C GLY A 96 -9.04 0.83 9.33
N ALA A 97 -10.06 1.24 8.58
CA ALA A 97 -10.72 0.35 7.62
C ALA A 97 -9.78 -0.10 6.49
N VAL A 98 -8.91 0.80 6.01
CA VAL A 98 -7.89 0.45 5.01
C VAL A 98 -6.82 -0.45 5.61
N ASP A 99 -6.33 -0.13 6.82
CA ASP A 99 -5.35 -0.95 7.53
C ASP A 99 -5.85 -2.38 7.72
N GLU A 100 -7.11 -2.56 8.13
CA GLU A 100 -7.73 -3.87 8.32
C GLU A 100 -7.74 -4.71 7.03
N VAL A 101 -8.12 -4.10 5.90
CA VAL A 101 -8.14 -4.78 4.59
C VAL A 101 -6.73 -5.22 4.19
N ILE A 102 -5.73 -4.35 4.36
CA ILE A 102 -4.34 -4.68 4.02
C ILE A 102 -3.85 -5.84 4.88
N ARG A 103 -4.04 -5.75 6.20
CA ARG A 103 -3.62 -6.80 7.14
C ARG A 103 -4.25 -8.14 6.80
N ARG A 104 -5.56 -8.17 6.54
CA ARG A 104 -6.28 -9.40 6.21
C ARG A 104 -5.65 -10.15 5.03
N TRP A 105 -5.32 -9.44 3.95
CA TRP A 105 -4.74 -10.08 2.76
C TRP A 105 -3.27 -10.43 2.91
N VAL A 106 -2.51 -9.66 3.70
CA VAL A 106 -1.14 -9.99 4.04
C VAL A 106 -1.10 -11.23 4.93
N ASP A 107 -1.89 -11.26 6.00
CA ASP A 107 -2.01 -12.38 6.94
C ASP A 107 -2.52 -13.64 6.22
N TRP A 108 -3.48 -13.50 5.29
CA TRP A 108 -3.94 -14.60 4.46
C TRP A 108 -2.79 -15.22 3.63
N ASP A 109 -1.93 -14.39 3.01
CA ASP A 109 -0.78 -14.89 2.26
C ASP A 109 0.24 -15.59 3.17
N GLU A 110 0.39 -15.09 4.39
CA GLU A 110 1.24 -15.70 5.40
C GLU A 110 0.80 -17.12 5.77
N THR A 111 -0.52 -17.38 5.82
CA THR A 111 -1.10 -18.70 6.11
C THR A 111 -1.11 -19.67 4.93
N GLN A 112 -0.92 -19.16 3.71
CA GLN A 112 -0.88 -19.95 2.46
C GLN A 112 0.54 -20.31 2.03
N SER A 113 1.55 -19.83 2.75
CA SER A 113 2.99 -19.97 2.44
C SER A 113 3.65 -21.12 3.18
#